data_AF-A0A414ASG4-F1
#
_entry.id   AF-A0A414ASG4-F1
#
_cell.length_a   1.000
_cell.length_b   1.000
_cell.length_c   1.000
_cell.angle_alpha   90.00
_cell.angle_beta   90.00
_cell.angle_gamma   90.00
#
_symmetry.space_group_name_H-M   'P 1'
#
loop_
_entity.id
_entity.type
_entity.pdbx_description
1 polymer ?
#
loop_
_entity_poly.entity_id
_entity_poly.type
_entity_poly.pdbx_seq_one_letter_code
_entity_poly.pdbx_strand_id
1 'polypeptide(L)'
;MNKEEIKKIVVDYINKNESASYAELQWLFEEKGYDYKGELLSCLDVCEHVVFWSGWNAEAFDLMTELLHEGVVHREPAHPLRYLMDGAGLTMTKVQRNISYKTDHWAPVVFVKGPAPELVTSQVGTKAEGTE
;
A
#
# COMPACT_ATOMS: atom_id res chain seq x y z
N MET A 1 15.31 14.30 3.43
CA MET A 1 14.63 13.62 4.55
C MET A 1 15.05 12.17 4.53
N ASN A 2 15.36 11.56 5.68
CA ASN A 2 15.75 10.15 5.72
C ASN A 2 14.54 9.22 5.99
N LYS A 3 14.72 7.92 5.76
CA LYS A 3 13.68 6.88 5.92
C LYS A 3 13.04 6.85 7.31
N GLU A 4 13.81 7.04 8.38
CA GLU A 4 13.31 6.99 9.76
C GLU A 4 12.47 8.22 10.14
N GLU A 5 12.83 9.39 9.61
CA GLU A 5 12.03 10.62 9.77
C GLU A 5 10.67 10.48 9.08
N ILE A 6 10.66 10.01 7.82
CA ILE A 6 9.41 9.87 7.07
C ILE A 6 8.53 8.75 7.63
N LYS A 7 9.13 7.67 8.15
CA LYS A 7 8.41 6.58 8.83
C LYS A 7 7.58 7.12 10.00
N LYS A 8 8.17 7.98 10.84
CA LYS A 8 7.45 8.64 11.95
C LYS A 8 6.31 9.53 11.45
N ILE A 9 6.57 10.32 10.41
CA ILE A 9 5.55 11.20 9.81
C ILE A 9 4.36 10.39 9.26
N VAL A 10 4.62 9.25 8.60
CA VAL A 10 3.59 8.34 8.09
C VAL A 10 2.75 7.79 9.24
N VAL A 11 3.39 7.31 10.31
CA VAL A 11 2.69 6.77 11.48
C VAL A 11 1.84 7.83 12.17
N ASP A 12 2.38 9.03 12.35
CA ASP A 12 1.64 10.16 12.94
C ASP A 12 0.43 10.55 12.07
N TYR A 13 0.59 10.54 10.74
CA TYR A 13 -0.50 10.81 9.80
C TYR A 13 -1.61 9.77 9.90
N ILE A 14 -1.27 8.48 9.89
CA ILE A 14 -2.25 7.38 10.03
C ILE A 14 -2.98 7.48 11.36
N ASN A 15 -2.25 7.72 12.45
CA ASN A 15 -2.83 7.85 13.79
C ASN A 15 -3.79 9.04 13.90
N LYS A 16 -3.46 10.17 13.25
CA LYS A 16 -4.27 11.38 13.28
C LYS A 16 -5.55 11.26 12.45
N ASN A 17 -5.50 10.53 11.34
CA ASN A 17 -6.62 10.41 10.38
C ASN A 17 -7.36 9.06 10.48
N GLU A 18 -7.05 8.25 11.50
CA GLU A 18 -7.52 6.87 11.73
C GLU A 18 -7.08 5.84 10.68
N SER A 19 -6.91 6.26 9.42
CA SER A 19 -6.45 5.43 8.30
C SER A 19 -5.73 6.27 7.24
N ALA A 20 -4.95 5.64 6.38
CA ALA A 20 -4.43 6.27 5.15
C ALA A 20 -4.38 5.27 3.98
N SER A 21 -4.80 5.70 2.80
CA SER A 21 -4.61 4.98 1.54
C SER A 21 -3.20 5.22 0.97
N TYR A 22 -2.79 4.41 -0.02
CA TYR A 22 -1.54 4.69 -0.75
C TYR A 22 -1.54 6.07 -1.42
N ALA A 23 -2.69 6.54 -1.92
CA ALA A 23 -2.81 7.86 -2.54
C ALA A 23 -2.57 9.00 -1.54
N GLU A 24 -3.14 8.90 -0.33
CA GLU A 24 -2.88 9.86 0.75
C GLU A 24 -1.40 9.85 1.18
N LEU A 25 -0.76 8.68 1.21
CA LEU A 25 0.66 8.57 1.51
C LEU A 25 1.54 9.17 0.39
N GLN A 26 1.15 9.05 -0.88
CA GLN A 26 1.84 9.75 -1.98
C GLN A 26 1.78 11.27 -1.80
N TRP A 27 0.58 11.79 -1.53
CA TRP A 27 0.41 13.22 -1.26
C TRP A 27 1.31 13.67 -0.10
N LEU A 28 1.38 12.89 0.98
CA LEU A 28 2.26 13.14 2.11
C LEU A 28 3.74 13.11 1.73
N PHE A 29 4.16 12.15 0.90
CA PHE A 29 5.53 12.07 0.40
C PHE A 29 5.87 13.29 -0.47
N GLU A 30 4.96 13.75 -1.32
CA GLU A 30 5.14 14.97 -2.11
C GLU A 30 5.23 16.22 -1.21
N GLU A 31 4.35 16.34 -0.22
CA GLU A 31 4.33 17.44 0.75
C GLU A 31 5.66 17.53 1.52
N LYS A 32 6.27 16.38 1.84
CA LYS A 32 7.53 16.30 2.59
C LYS A 32 8.78 16.20 1.72
N GLY A 33 8.64 16.14 0.40
CA GLY A 33 9.77 15.99 -0.54
C GLY A 33 10.51 14.66 -0.39
N TYR A 34 9.80 13.58 -0.08
CA TYR A 34 10.35 12.21 -0.08
C TYR A 34 10.31 11.64 -1.49
N ASP A 35 11.43 11.10 -1.97
CA ASP A 35 11.50 10.47 -3.28
C ASP A 35 10.90 9.06 -3.21
N TYR A 36 9.62 8.95 -3.57
CA TYR A 36 8.89 7.68 -3.54
C TYR A 36 8.66 7.10 -4.94
N LYS A 37 8.86 7.88 -6.01
CA LYS A 37 8.39 7.52 -7.36
C LYS A 37 9.22 6.37 -7.92
N GLY A 38 8.56 5.42 -8.57
CA GLY A 38 9.20 4.28 -9.22
C GLY A 38 8.22 3.49 -10.08
N GLU A 39 8.60 2.27 -10.42
CA GLU A 39 7.88 1.38 -11.36
C GLU A 39 7.58 0.01 -10.74
N LEU A 40 7.52 -0.07 -9.41
CA LEU A 40 7.22 -1.31 -8.70
C LEU A 40 5.74 -1.42 -8.35
N LEU A 41 5.32 -2.67 -8.15
CA LEU A 41 4.01 -3.06 -7.66
C LEU A 41 4.14 -3.62 -6.24
N SER A 42 3.21 -3.25 -5.36
CA SER A 42 2.97 -3.96 -4.10
C SER A 42 1.88 -5.00 -4.33
N CYS A 43 2.24 -6.27 -4.11
CA CYS A 43 1.36 -7.40 -4.36
C CYS A 43 1.14 -8.24 -3.10
N LEU A 44 0.10 -9.09 -3.15
CA LEU A 44 -0.12 -10.13 -2.17
C LEU A 44 0.87 -11.27 -2.36
N ASP A 45 1.54 -11.74 -1.30
CA ASP A 45 2.55 -12.80 -1.40
C ASP A 45 2.03 -14.10 -2.01
N VAL A 46 0.82 -14.49 -1.62
CA VAL A 46 0.24 -15.76 -2.06
C VAL A 46 -0.36 -15.69 -3.48
N CYS A 47 -0.47 -14.49 -4.07
CA CYS A 47 -0.98 -14.28 -5.41
C CYS A 47 -0.48 -12.93 -5.96
N GLU A 48 0.61 -12.95 -6.73
CA GLU A 48 1.24 -11.73 -7.28
C GLU A 48 0.32 -10.89 -8.18
N HIS A 49 -0.73 -11.52 -8.74
CA HIS A 49 -1.77 -10.85 -9.53
C HIS A 49 -2.79 -10.07 -8.70
N VAL A 50 -2.69 -10.11 -7.37
CA VAL A 50 -3.45 -9.21 -6.48
C VAL A 50 -2.55 -8.04 -6.14
N VAL A 51 -2.79 -6.91 -6.81
CA VAL A 51 -2.01 -5.68 -6.70
C VAL A 51 -2.70 -4.73 -5.73
N PHE A 52 -1.99 -4.29 -4.70
CA PHE A 52 -2.46 -3.26 -3.77
C PHE A 52 -2.23 -1.85 -4.30
N TRP A 53 -1.04 -1.61 -4.87
CA TRP A 53 -0.64 -0.31 -5.41
C TRP A 53 0.54 -0.39 -6.39
N SER A 54 0.74 0.65 -7.19
CA SER A 54 1.84 0.79 -8.16
C SER A 54 2.52 2.16 -8.10
N GLY A 55 3.63 2.30 -8.82
CA GLY A 55 4.28 3.60 -9.07
C GLY A 55 5.22 4.07 -7.96
N TRP A 56 5.59 3.18 -7.03
CA TRP A 56 6.57 3.47 -5.98
C TRP A 56 7.91 2.80 -6.27
N ASN A 57 8.99 3.33 -5.71
CA ASN A 57 10.30 2.69 -5.70
C ASN A 57 10.43 1.66 -4.55
N ALA A 58 11.54 0.92 -4.56
CA ALA A 58 11.79 -0.12 -3.56
C ALA A 58 11.86 0.45 -2.14
N GLU A 59 12.49 1.62 -1.95
CA GLU A 59 12.68 2.23 -0.63
C GLU A 59 11.35 2.63 0.02
N ALA A 60 10.42 3.19 -0.76
CA ALA A 60 9.10 3.57 -0.30
C ALA A 60 8.24 2.36 0.08
N PHE A 61 8.28 1.28 -0.70
CA PHE A 61 7.59 0.05 -0.32
C PHE A 61 8.24 -0.63 0.89
N ASP A 62 9.56 -0.67 0.94
CA ASP A 62 10.31 -1.26 2.05
C ASP A 62 10.01 -0.55 3.38
N LEU A 63 9.86 0.79 3.37
CA LEU A 63 9.37 1.54 4.53
C LEU A 63 8.01 1.03 5.02
N MET A 64 7.04 0.84 4.13
CA MET A 64 5.71 0.35 4.52
C MET A 64 5.75 -1.11 4.96
N THR A 65 6.58 -1.94 4.32
CA THR A 65 6.80 -3.34 4.70
C THR A 65 7.38 -3.47 6.10
N GLU A 66 8.35 -2.63 6.47
CA GLU A 66 8.87 -2.55 7.84
C GLU A 66 7.76 -2.23 8.83
N LEU A 67 6.93 -1.20 8.56
CA LEU A 67 5.82 -0.83 9.44
C LEU A 67 4.79 -1.96 9.64
N LEU A 68 4.55 -2.75 8.58
CA LEU A 68 3.66 -3.91 8.63
C LEU A 68 4.28 -5.07 9.42
N HIS A 69 5.56 -5.35 9.21
CA HIS A 69 6.29 -6.42 9.90
C HIS A 69 6.50 -6.10 11.39
N GLU A 70 6.73 -4.83 11.73
CA GLU A 70 6.82 -4.35 13.11
C GLU A 70 5.46 -4.32 13.81
N GLY A 71 4.35 -4.53 13.08
CA GLY A 71 2.99 -4.48 13.61
C GLY A 71 2.57 -3.07 14.07
N VAL A 72 3.26 -2.04 13.59
CA VAL A 72 2.91 -0.63 13.86
C VAL A 72 1.63 -0.26 13.12
N VAL A 73 1.43 -0.83 11.93
CA VAL A 73 0.22 -0.70 11.12
C VAL A 73 -0.19 -2.05 10.55
N HIS A 74 -1.44 -2.16 10.11
CA HIS A 74 -1.91 -3.26 9.29
C HIS A 74 -2.77 -2.73 8.13
N ARG A 75 -3.11 -3.63 7.20
CA ARG A 75 -3.96 -3.30 6.05
C ARG A 75 -5.38 -3.78 6.26
N GLU A 76 -6.32 -2.93 5.89
CA GLU A 76 -7.72 -3.30 5.75
C GLU A 76 -8.20 -3.10 4.31
N PRO A 77 -9.09 -3.97 3.79
CA PRO A 77 -9.72 -3.75 2.49
C PRO A 77 -10.47 -2.41 2.46
N ALA A 78 -10.28 -1.66 1.39
CA ALA A 78 -10.94 -0.38 1.18
C ALA A 78 -11.90 -0.44 -0.01
N HIS A 79 -12.89 0.45 -0.01
CA HIS A 79 -13.73 0.63 -1.19
C HIS A 79 -12.98 1.47 -2.25
N PRO A 80 -13.03 1.13 -3.57
CA PRO A 80 -12.35 1.91 -4.61
C PRO A 80 -12.68 3.41 -4.60
N LEU A 81 -13.90 3.77 -4.17
CA LEU A 81 -14.33 5.17 -4.01
C LEU A 81 -13.42 5.96 -3.07
N ARG A 82 -12.78 5.33 -2.08
CA ARG A 82 -11.79 6.00 -1.20
C ARG A 82 -10.70 6.68 -2.02
N TYR A 83 -10.14 5.96 -3.00
CA TYR A 83 -9.07 6.46 -3.86
C TYR A 83 -9.58 7.47 -4.90
N LEU A 84 -10.78 7.23 -5.46
CA LEU A 84 -11.35 8.12 -6.48
C LEU A 84 -11.66 9.52 -5.92
N MET A 85 -12.03 9.64 -4.64
CA MET A 85 -12.21 10.94 -3.98
C MET A 85 -10.91 11.73 -3.91
N ASP A 86 -9.77 11.05 -3.84
CA ASP A 86 -8.43 11.64 -3.83
C ASP A 86 -7.86 11.85 -5.25
N GLY A 87 -8.68 11.62 -6.29
CA GLY A 87 -8.26 11.73 -7.69
C GLY A 87 -7.30 10.62 -8.14
N ALA A 88 -7.21 9.53 -7.38
CA ALA A 88 -6.29 8.43 -7.62
C ALA A 88 -7.01 7.11 -7.93
N GLY A 89 -6.28 6.15 -8.49
CA GLY A 89 -6.76 4.79 -8.73
C GLY A 89 -5.91 4.04 -9.73
N LEU A 90 -6.02 2.71 -9.74
CA LEU A 90 -5.42 1.87 -10.77
C LEU A 90 -6.45 1.54 -11.84
N THR A 91 -6.01 1.45 -13.10
CA THR A 91 -6.86 1.08 -14.24
C THR A 91 -7.18 -0.42 -14.31
N MET A 92 -6.59 -1.22 -13.41
CA MET A 92 -6.79 -2.66 -13.31
C MET A 92 -8.18 -3.03 -12.80
N THR A 93 -8.63 -4.25 -13.13
CA THR A 93 -9.91 -4.78 -12.66
C THR A 93 -9.89 -4.98 -11.15
N LYS A 94 -10.96 -4.60 -10.42
CA LYS A 94 -11.01 -4.82 -8.97
C LYS A 94 -11.02 -6.32 -8.61
N VAL A 95 -10.30 -6.72 -7.56
CA VAL A 95 -10.45 -8.05 -6.94
C VAL A 95 -11.90 -8.25 -6.46
N GLN A 96 -12.49 -9.39 -6.80
CA GLN A 96 -13.88 -9.73 -6.51
C GLN A 96 -14.05 -10.95 -5.59
N ARG A 97 -13.11 -11.90 -5.64
CA ARG A 97 -13.20 -13.19 -4.95
C ARG A 97 -11.82 -13.60 -4.42
N ASN A 98 -11.79 -14.40 -3.37
CA ASN A 98 -10.54 -15.00 -2.88
C ASN A 98 -10.18 -16.23 -3.73
N ILE A 99 -9.66 -15.99 -4.93
CA ILE A 99 -9.19 -17.01 -5.88
C ILE A 99 -7.80 -16.64 -6.38
N SER A 100 -7.06 -17.62 -6.91
CA SER A 100 -5.82 -17.33 -7.64
C SER A 100 -6.17 -16.70 -8.99
N TYR A 101 -5.75 -15.45 -9.19
CA TYR A 101 -5.93 -14.71 -10.43
C TYR A 101 -4.81 -15.01 -11.43
N LYS A 102 -5.08 -14.85 -12.73
CA LYS A 102 -4.09 -15.03 -13.81
C LYS A 102 -3.66 -13.73 -14.48
N THR A 103 -4.31 -12.62 -14.11
CA THR A 103 -4.07 -11.29 -14.62
C THR A 103 -4.18 -10.33 -13.45
N ASP A 104 -3.54 -9.17 -13.55
CA ASP A 104 -3.49 -8.23 -12.43
C ASP A 104 -4.86 -7.66 -12.10
N HIS A 105 -5.18 -7.68 -10.80
CA HIS A 105 -6.39 -7.16 -10.22
C HIS A 105 -6.04 -6.22 -9.06
N TRP A 106 -6.71 -5.09 -9.01
CA TRP A 106 -6.54 -4.11 -7.95
C TRP A 106 -7.34 -4.47 -6.70
N ALA A 107 -6.64 -4.59 -5.57
CA ALA A 107 -7.20 -4.70 -4.24
C ALA A 107 -6.94 -3.38 -3.47
N PRO A 108 -7.87 -2.42 -3.47
CA PRO A 108 -7.70 -1.20 -2.69
C PRO A 108 -7.64 -1.54 -1.21
N VAL A 109 -6.68 -0.94 -0.51
CA VAL A 109 -6.47 -1.10 0.93
C VAL A 109 -6.23 0.24 1.59
N VAL A 110 -6.40 0.30 2.91
CA VAL A 110 -5.92 1.40 3.75
C VAL A 110 -5.03 0.83 4.85
N PHE A 111 -4.10 1.64 5.32
CA PHE A 111 -3.29 1.39 6.49
C PHE A 111 -3.96 1.97 7.72
N VAL A 112 -4.03 1.18 8.78
CA VAL A 112 -4.64 1.53 10.06
C VAL A 112 -3.68 1.19 11.19
N LYS A 113 -3.86 1.83 12.35
CA LYS A 113 -2.97 1.68 13.51
C LYS A 113 -2.98 0.25 14.09
N GLY A 114 -1.79 -0.19 14.51
CA GLY A 114 -1.60 -1.38 15.35
C GLY A 114 -1.50 -2.68 14.56
N PRO A 115 -1.23 -3.80 15.25
CA PRO A 115 -1.18 -5.09 14.59
C PRO A 115 -2.57 -5.46 14.08
N ALA A 116 -2.62 -6.25 13.02
CA ALA A 116 -3.88 -6.79 12.52
C ALA A 116 -4.61 -7.51 13.67
N PRO A 117 -5.95 -7.44 13.76
CA PRO A 117 -6.70 -8.41 14.55
C PRO A 117 -6.22 -9.81 14.14
N GLU A 118 -6.13 -10.77 15.08
CA GLU A 118 -5.56 -12.13 14.89
C GLU A 118 -6.04 -12.90 13.64
N LEU A 119 -7.06 -12.41 12.95
CA LEU A 119 -7.73 -13.00 11.78
C LEU A 119 -7.17 -12.58 10.42
N VAL A 120 -6.21 -11.64 10.31
CA VAL A 120 -5.71 -11.18 9.00
C VAL A 120 -4.17 -11.20 8.96
N THR A 121 -3.58 -12.35 8.65
CA THR A 121 -2.16 -12.43 8.28
C THR A 121 -2.02 -12.96 6.85
N SER A 122 -1.60 -12.08 5.95
CA SER A 122 -1.00 -12.46 4.67
C SER A 122 0.08 -11.44 4.36
N GLN A 123 1.31 -11.93 4.21
CA GLN A 123 2.51 -11.13 4.00
C GLN A 123 2.54 -10.57 2.57
N VAL A 124 3.50 -9.68 2.30
CA VAL A 124 3.55 -8.75 1.17
C VAL A 124 4.80 -8.98 0.33
N GLY A 125 4.61 -9.03 -0.99
CA GLY A 125 5.68 -9.18 -1.96
C GLY A 125 5.73 -7.98 -2.89
N THR A 126 6.88 -7.75 -3.51
CA THR A 126 7.05 -6.70 -4.54
C THR A 126 7.52 -7.32 -5.86
N LYS A 127 7.03 -6.78 -6.98
CA LYS A 127 7.42 -7.19 -8.34
C LYS A 127 7.53 -5.94 -9.24
N ALA A 128 8.34 -6.02 -10.29
CA ALA A 128 8.42 -4.97 -11.31
C ALA A 128 7.14 -4.90 -12.16
N GLU A 129 6.73 -3.70 -12.56
CA GLU A 129 5.62 -3.50 -13.50
C GLU A 129 6.04 -4.00 -14.89
N GLY A 130 5.45 -5.12 -15.34
CA GLY A 130 5.67 -5.67 -16.68
C GLY A 130 6.95 -6.47 -16.87
N THR A 131 6.82 -7.80 -16.90
CA THR A 131 7.55 -8.62 -17.87
C THR A 131 6.59 -9.72 -18.30
N GLU A 132 6.43 -9.83 -19.62
CA GLU A 132 5.44 -10.64 -20.34
C GLU A 132 5.28 -12.09 -19.85
#